data_AF-A0A1A8GXQ1-F1
#
_entry.id   AF-A0A1A8GXQ1-F1
#
_cell.length_a   1.000
_cell.length_b   1.000
_cell.length_c   1.000
_cell.angle_alpha   90.00
_cell.angle_beta   90.00
_cell.angle_gamma   90.00
#
_symmetry.space_group_name_H-M   'P 1'
#
loop_
_entity.id
_entity.type
_entity.pdbx_description
1 polymer ?
#
loop_
_entity_poly.entity_id
_entity_poly.type
_entity_poly.pdbx_seq_one_letter_code
_entity_poly.pdbx_strand_id
1 'polypeptide(L)'
;MFNAPRATMKPSKNKKSSHHGSNSSESKEIHIDEGVKIAVNLSLERFCYSDQKELEFPSSFTSTERAFVHRLAQSFGYISKSKGKGASRFLTVRKKGVSAKSVRSIFLTLSPSSSYFIRSLLQRFPGSKRERADMQPNIRGGMALAAETENGFDRNRASGR
;
A
#
# COMPACT_ATOMS: atom_id res chain seq x y z
N MET A 1 -75.47 27.74 -16.20
CA MET A 1 -74.20 28.45 -16.49
C MET A 1 -73.15 27.84 -15.57
N PHE A 2 -72.39 26.84 -16.04
CA PHE A 2 -71.02 26.98 -16.61
C PHE A 2 -70.07 27.63 -15.57
N ASN A 3 -68.94 27.08 -15.12
CA ASN A 3 -68.05 26.04 -15.65
C ASN A 3 -67.10 25.58 -14.52
N ALA A 4 -66.71 24.30 -14.52
CA ALA A 4 -65.42 23.85 -13.96
C ALA A 4 -64.28 24.27 -14.92
N PRO A 5 -63.06 24.59 -14.44
CA PRO A 5 -61.95 23.62 -14.44
C PRO A 5 -60.95 23.93 -13.27
N ARG A 6 -59.76 23.37 -13.05
CA ARG A 6 -58.77 22.62 -13.84
C ARG A 6 -57.78 21.98 -12.84
N ALA A 7 -57.41 20.73 -13.05
CA ALA A 7 -56.33 20.08 -12.32
C ALA A 7 -54.96 20.72 -12.65
N THR A 8 -54.24 21.17 -11.62
CA THR A 8 -52.87 21.68 -11.74
C THR A 8 -51.89 20.51 -11.74
N MET A 9 -51.50 20.08 -12.93
CA MET A 9 -50.37 19.17 -13.14
C MET A 9 -49.08 19.85 -12.66
N LYS A 10 -48.42 19.28 -11.64
CA LYS A 10 -47.05 19.66 -11.25
C LYS A 10 -46.07 19.12 -12.29
N PRO A 11 -45.15 19.93 -12.84
CA PRO A 11 -44.13 19.42 -13.75
C PRO A 11 -43.09 18.59 -12.97
N SER A 12 -42.98 17.32 -13.34
CA SER A 12 -41.90 16.41 -12.96
C SER A 12 -40.59 16.90 -13.58
N LYS A 13 -39.78 17.60 -12.78
CA LYS A 13 -38.42 17.97 -13.21
C LYS A 13 -37.55 16.71 -13.24
N ASN A 14 -37.32 16.28 -14.48
CA ASN A 14 -36.52 15.16 -14.90
C ASN A 14 -35.10 15.22 -14.33
N LYS A 15 -34.61 14.06 -13.87
CA LYS A 15 -33.29 13.87 -13.28
C LYS A 15 -32.22 14.15 -14.34
N LYS A 16 -31.46 15.23 -14.17
CA LYS A 16 -30.14 15.34 -14.80
C LYS A 16 -29.17 14.54 -13.95
N SER A 17 -29.02 13.25 -14.26
CA SER A 17 -27.87 12.47 -13.84
C SER A 17 -26.64 13.07 -14.50
N SER A 18 -25.93 13.91 -13.77
CA SER A 18 -24.57 14.30 -14.12
C SER A 18 -23.73 13.02 -14.19
N HIS A 19 -23.55 12.50 -15.40
CA HIS A 19 -22.48 11.58 -15.72
C HIS A 19 -21.20 12.38 -15.50
N HIS A 20 -20.68 12.34 -14.27
CA HIS A 20 -19.35 12.87 -14.03
C HIS A 20 -18.39 11.92 -14.73
N GLY A 21 -17.86 12.42 -15.84
CA GLY A 21 -17.07 11.67 -16.79
C GLY A 21 -16.04 10.81 -16.11
N SER A 22 -15.99 9.55 -16.54
CA SER A 22 -14.79 8.75 -16.46
C SER A 22 -13.70 9.47 -17.23
N ASN A 23 -13.00 10.40 -16.58
CA ASN A 23 -11.71 10.85 -17.06
C ASN A 23 -10.79 9.64 -16.95
N SER A 24 -10.67 8.89 -18.05
CA SER A 24 -9.49 8.09 -18.33
C SER A 24 -8.30 8.98 -18.03
N SER A 25 -7.56 8.62 -16.98
CA SER A 25 -6.40 9.32 -16.47
C SER A 25 -5.31 9.31 -17.55
N GLU A 26 -5.47 10.21 -18.50
CA GLU A 26 -4.45 10.57 -19.46
C GLU A 26 -3.23 11.00 -18.65
N SER A 27 -2.11 10.36 -18.97
CA SER A 27 -0.89 10.26 -18.20
C SER A 27 -0.25 11.62 -17.96
N LYS A 28 -0.78 12.39 -17.01
CA LYS A 28 -0.05 13.51 -16.42
C LYS A 28 1.07 12.92 -15.59
N GLU A 29 2.30 13.17 -16.03
CA GLU A 29 3.49 12.87 -15.25
C GLU A 29 3.37 13.61 -13.91
N ILE A 30 3.40 12.85 -12.81
CA ILE A 30 3.36 13.44 -11.47
C ILE A 30 4.80 13.43 -10.98
N HIS A 31 5.41 14.61 -10.92
CA HIS A 31 6.76 14.79 -10.41
C HIS A 31 6.72 14.86 -8.87
N ILE A 32 7.37 13.90 -8.22
CA ILE A 32 7.49 13.78 -6.76
C ILE A 32 8.93 13.42 -6.43
N ASP A 33 9.37 13.84 -5.24
CA ASP A 33 10.65 13.44 -4.68
C ASP A 33 10.83 11.91 -4.62
N GLU A 34 12.04 11.46 -4.91
CA GLU A 34 12.33 10.03 -5.01
C GLU A 34 12.17 9.33 -3.65
N GLY A 35 12.54 9.99 -2.55
CA GLY A 35 12.37 9.43 -1.21
C GLY A 35 10.90 9.15 -0.87
N VAL A 36 10.00 10.05 -1.27
CA VAL A 36 8.56 9.87 -1.08
C VAL A 36 8.02 8.74 -1.95
N LYS A 37 8.46 8.62 -3.21
CA LYS A 37 8.06 7.50 -4.07
C LYS A 37 8.48 6.15 -3.48
N ILE A 38 9.73 6.03 -3.04
CA ILE A 38 10.27 4.81 -2.42
C ILE A 38 9.46 4.45 -1.18
N ALA A 39 9.24 5.42 -0.27
CA ALA A 39 8.50 5.21 0.97
C ALA A 39 7.06 4.75 0.71
N VAL A 40 6.37 5.35 -0.25
CA VAL A 40 5.00 4.98 -0.62
C VAL A 40 4.97 3.58 -1.25
N ASN A 41 5.89 3.27 -2.17
CA ASN A 41 5.94 1.95 -2.82
C ASN A 41 6.19 0.85 -1.78
N LEU A 42 7.19 1.03 -0.92
CA LEU A 42 7.48 0.10 0.17
C LEU A 42 6.29 -0.07 1.13
N SER A 43 5.59 1.02 1.45
CA SER A 43 4.40 0.97 2.31
C SER A 43 3.27 0.16 1.68
N LEU A 44 3.03 0.32 0.37
CA LEU A 44 2.00 -0.44 -0.35
C LEU A 44 2.39 -1.91 -0.55
N GLU A 45 3.66 -2.22 -0.79
CA GLU A 45 4.16 -3.60 -0.84
C GLU A 45 3.97 -4.30 0.51
N ARG A 46 4.40 -3.67 1.61
CA ARG A 46 4.17 -4.20 2.97
C ARG A 46 2.68 -4.36 3.27
N PHE A 47 1.87 -3.38 2.87
CA PHE A 47 0.42 -3.45 3.03
C PHE A 47 -0.20 -4.59 2.24
N CYS A 48 0.36 -4.96 1.09
CA CYS A 48 -0.09 -6.10 0.29
C CYS A 48 -0.05 -7.40 1.10
N TYR A 49 1.05 -7.63 1.82
CA TYR A 49 1.29 -8.83 2.63
C TYR A 49 0.70 -8.76 4.05
N SER A 50 0.21 -7.61 4.50
CA SER A 50 -0.38 -7.47 5.84
C SER A 50 -1.86 -7.87 5.87
N ASP A 51 -2.37 -8.25 7.04
CA ASP A 51 -3.81 -8.51 7.24
C ASP A 51 -4.63 -7.22 7.41
N GLN A 52 -3.98 -6.05 7.38
CA GLN A 52 -4.67 -4.78 7.53
C GLN A 52 -5.57 -4.50 6.31
N LYS A 53 -6.77 -4.00 6.60
CA LYS A 53 -7.78 -3.70 5.57
C LYS A 53 -7.60 -2.30 4.98
N GLU A 54 -7.04 -1.38 5.75
CA GLU A 54 -6.86 0.03 5.42
C GLU A 54 -5.48 0.49 5.89
N LEU A 55 -4.82 1.29 5.06
CA LEU A 55 -3.55 1.96 5.32
C LEU A 55 -3.80 3.47 5.28
N GLU A 56 -3.28 4.19 6.27
CA GLU A 56 -3.40 5.64 6.35
C GLU A 56 -2.07 6.32 6.03
N PHE A 57 -2.13 7.38 5.24
CA PHE A 57 -1.03 8.27 4.93
C PHE A 57 -1.26 9.62 5.63
N PRO A 58 -0.18 10.25 6.14
CA PRO A 58 -0.27 11.44 6.97
C PRO A 58 -0.87 12.64 6.24
N SER A 59 -1.40 13.60 7.00
CA SER A 59 -1.98 14.83 6.45
C SER A 59 -0.96 15.75 5.78
N SER A 60 0.33 15.58 6.10
CA SER A 60 1.46 16.31 5.51
C SER A 60 1.62 16.07 4.00
N PHE A 61 0.99 15.02 3.45
CA PHE A 61 1.06 14.77 2.02
C PHE A 61 0.40 15.90 1.23
N THR A 62 1.16 16.44 0.28
CA THR A 62 0.75 17.46 -0.68
C THR A 62 -0.26 16.88 -1.70
N SER A 63 -0.89 17.77 -2.49
CA SER A 63 -1.84 17.35 -3.53
C SER A 63 -1.19 16.40 -4.55
N THR A 64 0.04 16.71 -4.96
CA THR A 64 0.83 15.95 -5.93
C THR A 64 1.15 14.55 -5.40
N GLU A 65 1.62 14.44 -4.15
CA GLU A 65 1.91 13.15 -3.51
C GLU A 65 0.65 12.30 -3.35
N ARG A 66 -0.46 12.91 -2.94
CA ARG A 66 -1.75 12.20 -2.86
C ARG A 66 -2.17 11.66 -4.22
N ALA A 67 -2.02 12.45 -5.28
CA ALA A 67 -2.36 12.03 -6.64
C ALA A 67 -1.50 10.82 -7.09
N PHE A 68 -0.22 10.77 -6.70
CA PHE A 68 0.62 9.60 -6.95
C PHE A 68 0.18 8.37 -6.18
N VAL A 69 -0.11 8.50 -4.88
CA VAL A 69 -0.64 7.39 -4.09
C VAL A 69 -1.96 6.90 -4.68
N HIS A 70 -2.83 7.81 -5.13
CA HIS A 70 -4.09 7.44 -5.79
C HIS A 70 -3.84 6.59 -7.05
N ARG A 71 -2.94 7.03 -7.93
CA ARG A 71 -2.58 6.31 -9.17
C ARG A 71 -1.95 4.95 -8.86
N LEU A 72 -1.02 4.91 -7.91
CA LEU A 72 -0.33 3.67 -7.53
C LEU A 72 -1.31 2.69 -6.86
N ALA A 73 -2.13 3.15 -5.92
CA ALA A 73 -3.18 2.33 -5.33
C ALA A 73 -4.14 1.76 -6.39
N GLN A 74 -4.49 2.56 -7.40
CA GLN A 74 -5.33 2.11 -8.52
C GLN A 74 -4.64 1.01 -9.36
N SER A 75 -3.33 1.09 -9.62
CA SER A 75 -2.61 0.03 -10.34
C SER A 75 -2.54 -1.29 -9.56
N PHE A 76 -2.53 -1.24 -8.24
CA PHE A 76 -2.67 -2.40 -7.35
C PHE A 76 -4.13 -2.89 -7.19
N GLY A 77 -5.11 -2.18 -7.76
CA GLY A 77 -6.54 -2.52 -7.64
C GLY A 77 -7.17 -2.14 -6.29
N TYR A 78 -6.50 -1.30 -5.51
CA TYR A 78 -6.99 -0.78 -4.23
C TYR A 78 -7.90 0.44 -4.41
N ILE A 79 -8.66 0.77 -3.37
CA ILE A 79 -9.50 1.96 -3.31
C ILE A 79 -8.80 2.99 -2.44
N SER A 80 -8.52 4.15 -3.00
CA SER A 80 -7.88 5.27 -2.29
C SER A 80 -8.86 6.43 -2.10
N LYS A 81 -8.91 7.01 -0.91
CA LYS A 81 -9.80 8.14 -0.56
C LYS A 81 -9.13 9.10 0.41
N SER A 82 -9.19 10.39 0.14
CA SER A 82 -8.84 11.38 1.16
C SER A 82 -10.04 11.66 2.07
N LYS A 83 -9.83 11.60 3.39
CA LYS A 83 -10.82 11.83 4.46
C LYS A 83 -10.41 13.05 5.30
N GLY A 84 -11.34 13.61 6.07
CA GLY A 84 -11.10 14.79 6.92
C GLY A 84 -11.25 16.13 6.19
N LYS A 85 -11.00 17.25 6.90
CA LYS A 85 -11.14 18.62 6.38
C LYS A 85 -9.91 19.45 6.77
N GLY A 86 -9.48 20.35 5.89
CA GLY A 86 -8.35 21.26 6.17
C GLY A 86 -7.07 20.51 6.58
N ALA A 87 -6.43 20.97 7.65
CA ALA A 87 -5.16 20.43 8.15
C ALA A 87 -5.26 18.99 8.72
N SER A 88 -6.45 18.54 9.10
CA SER A 88 -6.69 17.16 9.55
C SER A 88 -7.06 16.22 8.40
N ARG A 89 -6.91 16.64 7.14
CA ARG A 89 -7.20 15.80 5.98
C ARG A 89 -6.10 14.78 5.77
N PHE A 90 -6.43 13.50 5.82
CA PHE A 90 -5.51 12.37 5.61
C PHE A 90 -5.94 11.52 4.40
N LEU A 91 -5.04 10.70 3.88
CA LEU A 91 -5.32 9.83 2.74
C LEU A 91 -5.38 8.39 3.23
N THR A 92 -6.40 7.64 2.81
CA THR A 92 -6.50 6.22 3.12
C THR A 92 -6.53 5.36 1.87
N VAL A 93 -5.88 4.20 1.94
CA VAL A 93 -5.86 3.17 0.90
C VAL A 93 -6.43 1.90 1.50
N ARG A 94 -7.46 1.36 0.86
CA ARG A 94 -8.19 0.19 1.32
C ARG A 94 -8.13 -0.92 0.29
N LYS A 95 -7.91 -2.15 0.74
CA LYS A 95 -8.00 -3.33 -0.12
C LYS A 95 -9.44 -3.46 -0.62
N LYS A 96 -9.63 -3.58 -1.94
CA LYS A 96 -10.97 -3.80 -2.51
C LYS A 96 -11.46 -5.14 -1.96
N GLY A 97 -12.70 -5.20 -1.47
CA GLY A 97 -13.30 -6.37 -0.79
C GLY A 97 -13.51 -7.62 -1.67
N VAL A 98 -12.76 -7.77 -2.75
CA VAL A 98 -12.49 -9.07 -3.35
C VAL A 98 -11.54 -9.79 -2.41
N SER A 99 -12.02 -10.89 -1.83
CA SER A 99 -11.31 -11.84 -0.95
C SER A 99 -9.78 -11.73 -0.99
N ALA A 100 -9.13 -11.79 0.18
CA ALA A 100 -7.70 -11.61 0.49
C ALA A 100 -6.65 -12.33 -0.40
N LYS A 101 -7.07 -12.98 -1.48
CA LYS A 101 -6.28 -13.69 -2.50
C LYS A 101 -5.98 -12.85 -3.75
N SER A 102 -6.39 -11.58 -3.80
CA SER A 102 -6.11 -10.67 -4.94
C SER A 102 -4.92 -9.73 -4.69
N VAL A 103 -3.96 -10.12 -3.87
CA VAL A 103 -2.58 -9.92 -4.35
C VAL A 103 -2.57 -10.66 -5.69
N ARG A 104 -2.07 -10.08 -6.78
CA ARG A 104 -1.71 -10.92 -7.93
C ARG A 104 -0.60 -11.84 -7.43
N SER A 105 -0.96 -12.91 -6.73
CA SER A 105 -0.13 -14.07 -6.56
C SER A 105 0.00 -14.59 -7.98
N ILE A 106 1.05 -14.14 -8.64
CA ILE A 106 1.45 -14.68 -9.92
C ILE A 106 1.90 -16.09 -9.56
N PHE A 107 0.96 -17.02 -9.64
CA PHE A 107 1.26 -18.43 -9.46
C PHE A 107 2.02 -18.87 -10.69
N LEU A 108 3.34 -19.00 -10.55
CA LEU A 108 4.17 -19.65 -11.55
C LEU A 108 4.01 -21.16 -11.35
N THR A 109 3.18 -21.80 -12.17
CA THR A 109 3.06 -23.26 -12.16
C THR A 109 4.22 -23.86 -12.96
N LEU A 110 5.05 -24.66 -12.28
CA LEU A 110 6.14 -25.37 -12.94
C LEU A 110 5.63 -26.70 -13.50
N SER A 111 6.06 -27.05 -14.71
CA SER A 111 5.84 -28.39 -15.24
C SER A 111 6.68 -29.42 -14.45
N PRO A 112 6.31 -30.72 -14.46
CA PRO A 112 7.10 -31.77 -13.83
C PRO A 112 8.56 -31.80 -14.34
N SER A 113 8.75 -31.63 -15.66
CA SER A 113 10.08 -31.58 -16.28
C SER A 113 10.90 -30.39 -15.80
N SER A 114 10.30 -29.20 -15.72
CA SER A 114 10.98 -28.01 -15.19
C SER A 114 11.39 -28.21 -13.73
N SER A 115 10.48 -28.75 -12.91
CA SER A 115 10.74 -29.05 -11.50
C SER A 115 11.89 -30.06 -11.32
N TYR A 116 11.95 -31.09 -12.17
CA TYR A 116 13.03 -32.07 -12.17
C TYR A 116 14.38 -31.43 -12.51
N PHE A 117 14.43 -30.64 -13.58
CA PHE A 117 15.67 -29.95 -13.99
C PHE A 117 16.15 -28.95 -12.93
N ILE A 118 15.26 -28.16 -12.35
CA ILE A 118 15.60 -27.23 -11.27
C ILE A 118 16.21 -27.98 -10.09
N ARG A 119 15.61 -29.10 -9.65
CA ARG A 119 16.15 -29.91 -8.56
C ARG A 119 17.52 -30.50 -8.89
N SER A 120 17.69 -31.03 -10.10
CA SER A 120 18.97 -31.60 -10.57
C SER A 120 20.09 -30.54 -10.55
N LEU A 121 19.80 -29.32 -11.02
CA LEU A 121 20.75 -28.21 -10.98
C LEU A 121 21.11 -27.81 -9.55
N LEU A 122 20.13 -27.68 -8.66
CA LEU A 122 20.36 -27.31 -7.25
C LEU A 122 21.15 -28.37 -6.48
N GLN A 123 21.01 -29.66 -6.83
CA GLN A 123 21.81 -30.74 -6.25
C GLN A 123 23.26 -30.71 -6.74
N ARG A 124 23.48 -30.41 -8.03
CA ARG A 124 24.80 -30.36 -8.64
C ARG A 124 25.58 -29.10 -8.27
N PHE A 125 24.87 -28.00 -7.98
CA PHE A 125 25.42 -26.71 -7.60
C PHE A 125 24.77 -26.24 -6.29
N PRO A 126 25.16 -26.82 -5.13
CA PRO A 126 24.58 -26.44 -3.86
C PRO A 126 24.93 -24.98 -3.53
N GLY A 127 23.91 -24.20 -3.14
CA GLY A 127 24.08 -22.77 -2.90
C GLY A 127 25.13 -22.44 -1.84
N SER A 128 25.90 -21.38 -2.08
CA SER A 128 26.97 -20.90 -1.20
C SER A 128 26.43 -20.44 0.15
N LYS A 129 27.28 -20.45 1.19
CA LYS A 129 26.94 -19.89 2.52
C LYS A 129 26.46 -18.44 2.42
N ARG A 130 27.02 -17.67 1.49
CA ARG A 130 26.64 -16.28 1.20
C ARG A 130 25.22 -16.17 0.64
N GLU A 131 24.89 -16.97 -0.38
CA GLU A 131 23.55 -16.97 -0.99
C GLU A 131 22.46 -17.34 0.03
N ARG A 132 22.78 -18.26 0.96
CA ARG A 132 21.85 -18.64 2.02
C ARG A 132 21.60 -17.51 3.03
N ALA A 133 22.57 -16.63 3.25
CA ALA A 133 22.41 -15.46 4.11
C ALA A 133 21.60 -14.37 3.41
N ASP A 134 21.83 -14.15 2.11
CA ASP A 134 21.14 -13.15 1.29
C ASP A 134 19.65 -13.52 1.02
N MET A 135 19.33 -14.82 0.96
CA MET A 135 17.95 -15.31 0.80
C MET A 135 17.15 -15.37 2.11
N GLN A 136 17.77 -15.11 3.27
CA GLN A 136 16.98 -14.96 4.50
C GLN A 136 16.08 -13.74 4.33
N PRO A 137 14.74 -13.89 4.44
CA PRO A 137 13.87 -12.73 4.42
C PRO A 137 14.34 -11.84 5.56
N ASN A 138 14.89 -10.67 5.24
CA ASN A 138 15.38 -9.73 6.24
C ASN A 138 14.18 -9.10 6.95
N ILE A 139 13.55 -9.87 7.85
CA ILE A 139 12.47 -9.44 8.74
C ILE A 139 13.04 -8.45 9.79
N ARG A 140 14.37 -8.21 9.83
CA ARG A 140 15.02 -7.30 10.77
C ARG A 140 15.00 -5.82 10.35
N GLY A 141 14.24 -5.43 9.34
CA GLY A 141 14.07 -4.02 8.96
C GLY A 141 13.10 -3.21 9.82
N GLY A 142 12.71 -3.67 11.01
CA GLY A 142 11.60 -3.06 11.77
C GLY A 142 11.63 -3.09 13.29
N MET A 143 12.50 -3.84 13.98
CA MET A 143 12.54 -3.87 15.46
C MET A 143 13.97 -4.17 15.94
N ALA A 144 14.80 -3.15 16.03
CA ALA A 144 16.06 -3.19 16.77
C ALA A 144 16.40 -1.78 17.28
N LEU A 145 15.52 -1.22 18.11
CA LEU A 145 15.86 -0.14 19.03
C LEU A 145 15.24 -0.51 20.37
N ALA A 146 16.00 -0.30 21.45
CA ALA A 146 15.74 -0.67 22.84
C ALA A 146 16.10 -2.11 23.26
N ALA A 147 17.39 -2.41 23.25
CA ALA A 147 18.00 -3.10 24.39
C ALA A 147 19.22 -2.26 24.78
N GLU A 148 18.95 -1.14 25.45
CA GLU A 148 19.99 -0.39 26.15
C GLU A 148 20.59 -1.36 27.18
N THR A 149 21.86 -1.65 26.98
CA THR A 149 22.67 -2.42 27.92
C THR A 149 22.99 -1.44 29.04
N GLU A 150 22.29 -1.54 30.18
CA GLU A 150 22.64 -0.80 31.38
C GLU A 150 24.09 -1.14 31.75
N ASN A 151 24.94 -0.13 31.55
CA ASN A 151 26.35 -0.16 31.85
C ASN A 151 26.56 -0.31 33.35
N GLY A 152 27.09 -1.45 33.77
CA GLY A 152 27.60 -1.66 35.12
C GLY A 152 28.77 -0.73 35.40
N PHE A 153 28.49 0.40 36.06
CA PHE A 153 29.52 1.17 36.73
C PHE A 153 29.80 0.52 38.08
N ASP A 154 30.84 -0.31 38.17
CA ASP A 154 31.51 -0.51 39.45
C ASP A 154 32.96 -0.04 39.34
N ARG A 155 33.27 0.96 40.17
CA ARG A 155 34.50 1.74 40.12
C ARG A 155 35.57 1.00 40.91
N ASN A 156 36.70 0.76 40.24
CA ASN A 156 37.99 0.48 40.88
C ASN A 156 38.23 1.42 42.07
N ARG A 157 38.14 0.90 43.29
CA ARG A 157 38.65 1.56 44.50
C ARG A 157 39.82 0.75 45.02
N ALA A 158 41.02 1.15 44.58
CA ALA A 158 42.27 0.76 45.19
C ALA A 158 42.39 1.45 46.58
N SER A 159 42.75 0.69 47.60
CA SER A 159 43.60 1.18 48.69
C SER A 159 44.35 -0.01 49.27
N GLY A 160 45.66 0.02 49.12
CA GLY A 160 46.55 -1.00 49.65
C GLY A 160 46.91 -0.80 51.12
N ARG A 161 47.64 -1.82 51.59
CA ARG A 161 48.41 -1.97 52.83
C ARG A 161 47.65 -2.35 54.08
#